data_AF-A0A9W7LYE1-F1
#
_entry.id   AF-A0A9W7LYE1-F1
#
_cell.length_a   1.000
_cell.length_b   1.000
_cell.length_c   1.000
_cell.angle_alpha   90.00
_cell.angle_beta   90.00
_cell.angle_gamma   90.00
#
_symmetry.space_group_name_H-M   'P 1'
#
loop_
_entity.id
_entity.type
_entity.pdbx_description
1 polymer ?
#
loop_
_entity_poly.entity_id
_entity_poly.type
_entity_poly.pdbx_seq_one_letter_code
_entity_poly.pdbx_strand_id
1 'polypeptide(L)'
;MGFDEGWISILMDCVSTVSYSVILNGSVGDIFHPSRGLRQGDPISPYLFLICGEGLSSLLRQQSSGIGYKIARGAPSVSHLFFADDSVIFGEASTRGASVLRDVLTDYEL
;
A
#
# COMPACT_ATOMS: atom_id res chain seq x y z
N MET A 1 -6.94 -11.60 -4.72
CA MET A 1 -7.94 -10.65 -5.24
C MET A 1 -8.69 -11.16 -6.48
N GLY A 2 -8.24 -12.24 -7.14
CA GLY A 2 -9.04 -12.91 -8.18
C GLY A 2 -9.15 -12.12 -9.49
N PHE A 3 -8.19 -11.25 -9.77
CA PHE A 3 -8.13 -10.49 -11.02
C PHE A 3 -7.77 -11.40 -12.20
N ASP A 4 -8.24 -11.03 -13.39
CA ASP A 4 -7.92 -11.71 -14.64
C ASP A 4 -6.45 -11.53 -15.01
N GLU A 5 -5.79 -12.60 -15.48
CA GLU A 5 -4.36 -12.59 -15.82
C GLU A 5 -4.01 -11.60 -16.95
N GLY A 6 -4.88 -11.44 -17.94
CA GLY A 6 -4.68 -10.48 -19.02
C GLY A 6 -4.72 -9.04 -18.51
N TRP A 7 -5.65 -8.75 -17.59
CA TRP A 7 -5.72 -7.46 -16.91
C TRP A 7 -4.48 -7.19 -16.05
N ILE A 8 -4.00 -8.19 -15.31
CA ILE A 8 -2.76 -8.09 -14.52
C ILE A 8 -1.58 -7.79 -15.43
N SER A 9 -1.46 -8.49 -16.58
CA SER A 9 -0.38 -8.25 -17.54
C SER A 9 -0.36 -6.81 -18.04
N ILE A 10 -1.53 -6.27 -18.42
CA ILE A 10 -1.63 -4.88 -18.92
C ILE A 10 -1.19 -3.88 -17.84
N LEU A 11 -1.61 -4.08 -16.58
CA LEU A 11 -1.16 -3.23 -15.49
C LEU A 11 0.35 -3.33 -15.24
N MET A 12 0.89 -4.54 -15.26
CA MET A 12 2.32 -4.77 -15.02
C MET A 12 3.19 -4.22 -16.14
N ASP A 13 2.69 -4.18 -17.39
CA ASP A 13 3.36 -3.48 -18.48
C ASP A 13 3.48 -1.98 -18.15
N CYS A 14 2.40 -1.32 -17.70
CA CYS A 14 2.44 0.09 -17.30
C CYS A 14 3.43 0.37 -16.15
N VAL A 15 3.60 -0.57 -15.23
CA VAL A 15 4.48 -0.42 -14.06
C VAL A 15 5.94 -0.71 -14.40
N SER A 16 6.21 -1.74 -15.21
CA SER A 16 7.56 -2.28 -15.41
C SER A 16 8.34 -1.64 -16.56
N THR A 17 7.66 -1.06 -17.55
CA THR A 17 8.32 -0.51 -18.74
C THR A 17 8.68 0.98 -18.62
N VAL A 18 8.44 1.61 -17.48
CA VAL A 18 8.70 3.04 -17.31
C VAL A 18 10.21 3.32 -17.21
N SER A 19 10.65 4.41 -17.82
CA SER A 19 12.02 4.94 -17.74
C SER A 19 12.00 6.44 -17.55
N TYR A 20 13.03 6.99 -16.92
CA TYR A 20 13.14 8.41 -16.60
C TYR A 20 14.44 9.00 -17.12
N SER A 21 14.43 10.32 -17.35
CA SER A 21 15.62 11.16 -17.56
C SER A 21 15.39 12.46 -16.81
N VAL A 22 16.42 13.01 -16.16
CA VAL A 22 16.31 14.30 -15.47
C VAL A 22 16.86 15.41 -16.37
N ILE A 23 16.08 16.48 -16.55
CA ILE A 23 16.57 17.69 -17.20
C ILE A 23 17.27 18.56 -16.16
N LEU A 24 18.54 18.85 -16.39
CA LEU A 24 19.37 19.66 -15.49
C LEU A 24 19.96 20.82 -16.27
N ASN A 25 19.60 22.05 -15.89
CA ASN A 25 19.99 23.29 -16.59
C ASN A 25 19.65 23.29 -18.09
N GLY A 26 18.51 22.69 -18.47
CA GLY A 26 18.05 22.62 -19.86
C GLY A 26 18.68 21.47 -20.68
N SER A 27 19.63 20.74 -20.12
CA SER A 27 20.22 19.54 -20.74
C SER A 27 19.53 18.28 -20.23
N VAL A 28 19.17 17.37 -21.14
CA VAL A 28 18.61 16.05 -20.79
C VAL A 28 19.75 15.16 -20.31
N GLY A 29 19.64 14.62 -19.10
CA GLY A 29 20.58 13.64 -18.56
C GLY A 29 20.32 12.22 -19.07
N ASP A 30 21.09 11.26 -18.56
CA ASP A 30 20.98 9.86 -18.95
C ASP A 30 19.65 9.22 -18.55
N ILE A 31 19.27 8.19 -19.30
CA ILE A 31 18.08 7.38 -19.01
C ILE A 31 18.39 6.41 -17.88
N PHE A 32 17.49 6.34 -16.89
CA PHE A 32 17.51 5.35 -15.83
C PHE A 32 16.14 4.71 -15.64
N HIS A 33 16.13 3.50 -15.09
CA HIS A 33 14.92 2.73 -14.82
C HIS A 33 14.69 2.69 -13.30
N PRO A 34 13.48 3.01 -12.82
CA PRO A 34 13.20 2.93 -11.40
C PRO A 34 13.18 1.47 -10.93
N SER A 35 13.65 1.24 -9.71
CA SER A 35 13.49 -0.07 -9.03
C SER A 35 12.24 -0.14 -8.16
N ARG A 36 11.70 1.01 -7.74
CA ARG A 36 10.52 1.12 -6.87
C ARG A 36 9.74 2.40 -7.23
N GLY A 37 8.48 2.42 -6.80
CA GLY A 37 7.60 3.58 -6.94
C GLY A 37 6.76 3.55 -8.21
N LEU A 38 5.72 4.38 -8.22
CA LEU A 38 4.81 4.55 -9.35
C LEU A 38 5.08 5.90 -10.01
N ARG A 39 4.79 6.01 -11.30
CA ARG A 39 4.97 7.25 -12.06
C ARG A 39 4.04 8.34 -11.53
N GLN A 40 4.60 9.42 -11.01
CA GLN A 40 3.81 10.58 -10.59
C GLN A 40 3.18 11.28 -11.81
N GLY A 41 1.92 11.68 -11.70
CA GLY A 41 1.17 12.29 -12.79
C GLY A 41 0.60 11.30 -13.81
N ASP A 42 0.84 10.00 -13.64
CA ASP A 42 0.15 8.97 -14.39
C ASP A 42 -1.28 8.78 -13.83
N PRO A 43 -2.34 8.87 -14.65
CA PRO A 43 -3.71 8.67 -14.22
C PRO A 43 -3.97 7.33 -13.52
N ILE A 44 -3.15 6.29 -13.75
CA ILE A 44 -3.36 4.96 -13.15
C ILE A 44 -2.71 4.81 -11.77
N SER A 45 -1.64 5.56 -11.50
CA SER A 45 -0.86 5.45 -10.26
C SER A 45 -1.70 5.59 -8.97
N PRO A 46 -2.70 6.49 -8.87
CA PRO A 46 -3.55 6.57 -7.69
C PRO A 46 -4.33 5.28 -7.40
N TYR A 47 -4.77 4.57 -8.44
CA TYR A 47 -5.53 3.33 -8.28
C TYR A 47 -4.63 2.16 -7.89
N LEU A 48 -3.45 2.08 -8.49
CA LEU A 48 -2.44 1.08 -8.12
C LEU A 48 -2.01 1.25 -6.66
N PHE A 49 -1.86 2.49 -6.20
CA PHE A 49 -1.59 2.79 -4.80
C PHE A 49 -2.68 2.26 -3.85
N LEU A 50 -3.96 2.42 -4.21
CA LEU A 50 -5.08 1.88 -3.43
C LEU A 50 -5.08 0.34 -3.40
N ILE A 51 -4.73 -0.31 -4.51
CA ILE A 51 -4.62 -1.78 -4.57
C ILE A 51 -3.53 -2.29 -3.63
N CYS A 52 -2.37 -1.62 -3.59
CA CYS A 52 -1.31 -1.94 -2.62
C CYS A 52 -1.80 -1.76 -1.17
N GLY A 53 -2.46 -0.63 -0.88
CA GLY A 53 -3.06 -0.37 0.44
C GLY A 53 -4.09 -1.42 0.87
N GLU A 54 -4.88 -1.96 -0.07
CA GLU A 54 -5.82 -3.05 0.21
C GLU A 54 -5.11 -4.33 0.66
N GLY A 55 -3.88 -4.58 0.21
CA GLY A 55 -3.03 -5.66 0.71
C GLY A 55 -2.78 -5.54 2.22
N LEU A 56 -2.29 -4.36 2.67
CA LEU A 56 -2.11 -4.07 4.10
C LEU A 56 -3.44 -4.11 4.86
N SER A 57 -4.51 -3.57 4.27
CA SER A 57 -5.86 -3.61 4.83
C SER A 57 -6.33 -5.04 5.12
N SER A 58 -6.06 -5.96 4.19
CA SER A 58 -6.37 -7.38 4.34
C SER A 58 -5.57 -8.02 5.47
N LEU A 59 -4.26 -7.78 5.56
CA LEU A 59 -3.42 -8.31 6.64
C LEU A 59 -3.87 -7.82 8.02
N LEU A 60 -4.26 -6.55 8.13
CA LEU A 60 -4.80 -5.98 9.38
C LEU A 60 -6.14 -6.60 9.77
N ARG A 61 -7.02 -6.90 8.80
CA ARG A 61 -8.34 -7.54 9.07
C ARG A 61 -8.23 -9.02 9.43
N GLN A 62 -7.16 -9.70 9.03
CA GLN A 62 -6.91 -11.10 9.39
C GLN A 62 -6.50 -11.26 10.87
N GLN A 63 -6.06 -10.18 11.52
CA GLN A 63 -5.69 -10.23 12.94
C GLN A 63 -6.92 -10.43 13.82
N SER A 64 -6.91 -11.49 14.61
CA SER A 64 -8.02 -11.87 15.49
C SER A 64 -8.01 -11.12 16.83
N SER A 65 -6.87 -10.54 17.22
CA SER A 65 -6.71 -9.77 18.46
C SER A 65 -5.53 -8.80 18.36
N GLY A 66 -5.46 -7.78 19.23
CA GLY A 66 -4.38 -6.79 19.23
C GLY A 66 -4.54 -5.65 18.22
N ILE A 67 -5.30 -5.88 17.14
CA ILE A 67 -5.66 -4.88 16.12
C ILE A 67 -7.18 -4.68 16.11
N GLY A 68 -7.60 -3.44 15.90
CA GLY A 68 -9.01 -3.05 15.84
C GLY A 68 -9.58 -2.51 17.15
N TYR A 69 -10.57 -1.64 17.02
CA TYR A 69 -11.35 -1.10 18.13
C TYR A 69 -12.85 -1.10 17.81
N LYS A 70 -13.67 -1.41 18.81
CA LYS A 70 -15.14 -1.35 18.73
C LYS A 70 -15.65 -0.26 19.66
N ILE A 71 -16.40 0.69 19.11
CA ILE A 71 -16.99 1.79 19.89
C ILE A 71 -18.12 1.34 20.81
N ALA A 72 -18.82 0.25 20.46
CA ALA A 72 -19.91 -0.32 21.24
C ALA A 72 -20.01 -1.84 21.03
N ARG A 73 -20.74 -2.53 21.92
CA ARG A 73 -21.06 -3.95 21.74
C ARG A 73 -21.89 -4.14 20.47
N GLY A 74 -21.48 -5.08 19.62
CA GLY A 74 -22.14 -5.35 18.33
C GLY A 74 -21.75 -4.42 17.18
N ALA A 75 -20.99 -3.34 17.44
CA ALA A 75 -20.46 -2.50 16.37
C ALA A 75 -19.37 -3.22 15.55
N PRO A 76 -19.22 -2.88 14.26
CA PRO A 76 -18.07 -3.34 13.48
C PRO A 76 -16.77 -2.88 14.15
N SER A 77 -15.73 -3.71 14.06
CA SER A 77 -14.40 -3.33 14.49
C SER A 77 -13.77 -2.45 13.41
N VAL A 78 -13.19 -1.32 13.80
CA VAL A 78 -12.39 -0.47 12.91
C VAL A 78 -10.92 -0.69 13.24
N SER A 79 -10.15 -1.16 12.26
CA SER A 79 -8.71 -1.41 12.42
C SER A 79 -7.83 -0.33 11.82
N HIS A 80 -8.27 0.38 10.79
CA HIS A 80 -7.47 1.40 10.15
C HIS A 80 -8.33 2.40 9.38
N LEU A 81 -7.75 3.56 9.09
CA LEU A 81 -8.23 4.57 8.16
C LEU A 81 -7.05 4.95 7.25
N PHE A 82 -7.23 4.80 5.95
CA PHE A 82 -6.23 5.18 4.95
C PHE A 82 -6.70 6.41 4.18
N PHE A 83 -5.78 7.33 3.96
CA PHE A 83 -6.00 8.51 3.12
C PHE A 83 -4.70 8.90 2.43
N ALA A 84 -4.59 8.62 1.13
CA ALA A 84 -3.35 8.83 0.38
C ALA A 84 -2.16 8.22 1.14
N ASP A 85 -1.13 9.02 1.42
CA ASP A 85 0.07 8.63 2.17
C ASP A 85 -0.13 8.55 3.70
N ASP A 86 -1.25 9.05 4.22
CA ASP A 86 -1.57 8.99 5.65
C ASP A 86 -2.33 7.71 6.03
N SER A 87 -1.93 7.10 7.13
CA SER A 87 -2.57 5.91 7.69
C SER A 87 -2.71 6.02 9.20
N VAL A 88 -3.93 5.80 9.70
CA VAL A 88 -4.21 5.65 11.13
C VAL A 88 -4.57 4.20 11.40
N ILE A 89 -3.85 3.56 12.32
CA ILE A 89 -4.09 2.17 12.69
C ILE A 89 -4.55 2.13 14.15
N PHE A 90 -5.63 1.39 14.41
CA PHE A 90 -6.23 1.22 15.71
C PHE A 90 -5.89 -0.16 16.25
N GLY A 91 -5.49 -0.23 17.52
CA GLY A 91 -5.15 -1.47 18.19
C GLY A 91 -5.04 -1.27 19.70
N GLU A 92 -4.66 -2.33 20.39
CA GLU A 92 -4.49 -2.28 21.83
C GLU A 92 -3.26 -1.45 22.21
N ALA A 93 -3.43 -0.56 23.19
CA ALA A 93 -2.33 0.17 23.82
C ALA A 93 -1.52 -0.75 24.75
N SER A 94 -0.90 -1.78 24.18
CA SER A 94 -0.15 -2.82 24.87
C SER A 94 1.07 -3.24 24.05
N THR A 95 2.06 -3.85 24.71
CA THR A 95 3.24 -4.42 24.03
C THR A 95 2.84 -5.52 23.03
N ARG A 96 1.78 -6.26 23.35
CA ARG A 96 1.21 -7.28 22.45
C ARG A 96 0.62 -6.65 21.19
N GLY A 97 -0.20 -5.61 21.32
CA GLY A 97 -0.77 -4.89 20.18
C GLY A 97 0.31 -4.30 19.27
N ALA A 98 1.35 -3.70 19.88
CA ALA A 98 2.51 -3.19 19.14
C ALA A 98 3.30 -4.31 18.43
N SER A 99 3.47 -5.48 19.05
CA SER A 99 4.11 -6.63 18.41
C SER A 99 3.32 -7.11 17.20
N VAL A 100 2.01 -7.30 17.35
CA VAL A 100 1.15 -7.75 16.24
C VAL A 100 1.19 -6.76 15.08
N LEU A 101 1.16 -5.46 15.36
CA LEU A 101 1.27 -4.43 14.32
C LEU A 101 2.62 -4.52 13.58
N ARG A 102 3.73 -4.65 14.32
CA ARG A 102 5.06 -4.80 13.71
C ARG A 102 5.12 -6.04 12.81
N ASP A 103 4.55 -7.16 13.26
CA ASP A 103 4.58 -8.41 12.50
C ASP A 103 3.77 -8.26 11.19
N VAL A 104 2.60 -7.62 11.24
CA VAL A 104 1.81 -7.26 10.03
C VAL A 104 2.58 -6.36 9.08
N LEU A 105 3.26 -5.33 9.59
CA LEU A 105 4.04 -4.42 8.75
C LEU A 105 5.25 -5.12 8.12
N THR A 106 5.86 -6.07 8.85
CA THR A 106 6.95 -6.89 8.34
C THR A 106 6.47 -7.77 7.19
N ASP A 107 5.30 -8.41 7.34
CA ASP A 107 4.69 -9.22 6.28
C ASP A 107 4.29 -8.39 5.05
N TYR A 108 3.91 -7.13 5.25
CA TYR A 108 3.57 -6.22 4.15
C TYR A 108 4.79 -5.66 3.39
N GLU A 109 5.94 -5.58 4.04
CA GLU A 109 7.18 -5.08 3.41
C GLU A 109 7.82 -6.12 2.47
N LEU A 110 7.63 -7.42 2.77
CA LEU A 110 8.15 -8.56 2.03
C LEU A 110 7.42 -8.79 0.68
#